data_AF-A0A7U9NBY3-F1
#
_entry.id   AF-A0A7U9NBY3-F1
#
_cell.length_a   1.000
_cell.length_b   1.000
_cell.length_c   1.000
_cell.angle_alpha   90.00
_cell.angle_beta   90.00
_cell.angle_gamma   90.00
#
_symmetry.space_group_name_H-M   'P 1'
#
loop_
_entity.id
_entity.type
_entity.pdbx_description
1 polymer ?
#
loop_
_entity_poly.entity_id
_entity_poly.type
_entity_poly.pdbx_seq_one_letter_code
_entity_poly.pdbx_strand_id
1 'polypeptide(L)'
;MNTEIKKQLSVLELSDLVAVIEAQEKEVSFVDLNYSERLEHLLSALITERQNRLIARLTKNADLKYPNASLETLDCDARDISREKIANLATMGFVGAATNLIITGPTGAGKTYLACVLGVEACKQTLRTCYIRMPDMLGHFQAHKDNLREQVRYRKKLGNYKVLIIDEWLNYKINEKESKFIYELVEQRCGNNPTIFVGQYEVCDWHERLGGGTQADSIMDRIIHNSYSIPTTDNNLRKLYDSQKARKLMESLNA
;
A
#
# COMPACT_ATOMS: atom_id res chain seq x y z
N MET A 1 -6.21 -39.66 -1.83
CA MET A 1 -7.62 -39.20 -1.81
C MET A 1 -8.48 -39.70 -2.99
N ASN A 2 -9.75 -40.09 -2.73
CA ASN A 2 -10.74 -40.59 -3.72
C ASN A 2 -11.17 -39.52 -4.75
N THR A 3 -11.29 -39.89 -6.02
CA THR A 3 -11.71 -39.02 -7.14
C THR A 3 -13.10 -38.40 -6.96
N GLU A 4 -14.01 -39.11 -6.28
CA GLU A 4 -15.36 -38.61 -5.99
C GLU A 4 -15.34 -37.48 -4.95
N ILE A 5 -14.50 -37.61 -3.92
CA ILE A 5 -14.30 -36.56 -2.90
C ILE A 5 -13.74 -35.29 -3.55
N LYS A 6 -12.80 -35.42 -4.51
CA LYS A 6 -12.27 -34.26 -5.26
C LYS A 6 -13.37 -33.51 -6.02
N LYS A 7 -14.30 -34.23 -6.66
CA LYS A 7 -15.44 -33.63 -7.38
C LYS A 7 -16.40 -32.91 -6.43
N GLN A 8 -16.75 -33.54 -5.31
CA GLN A 8 -17.62 -32.95 -4.29
C GLN A 8 -17.01 -31.68 -3.68
N LEU A 9 -15.71 -31.69 -3.38
CA LEU A 9 -15.00 -30.51 -2.88
C LEU A 9 -15.00 -29.35 -3.90
N SER A 10 -14.92 -29.65 -5.20
CA SER A 10 -15.02 -28.62 -6.24
C SER A 10 -16.40 -27.98 -6.31
N VAL A 11 -17.49 -28.75 -6.12
CA VAL A 11 -18.86 -28.23 -6.07
C VAL A 11 -19.06 -27.27 -4.89
N LEU A 12 -18.37 -27.54 -3.77
CA LEU A 12 -18.42 -26.73 -2.56
C LEU A 12 -17.44 -25.55 -2.55
N GLU A 13 -16.73 -25.28 -3.65
CA GLU A 13 -15.65 -24.27 -3.73
C GLU A 13 -14.53 -24.50 -2.69
N LEU A 14 -14.28 -25.77 -2.35
CA LEU A 14 -13.24 -26.25 -1.42
C LEU A 14 -12.11 -26.99 -2.15
N SER A 15 -11.88 -26.71 -3.43
CA SER A 15 -10.83 -27.38 -4.23
C SER A 15 -9.44 -27.28 -3.59
N ASP A 16 -9.18 -26.19 -2.87
CA ASP A 16 -7.94 -25.95 -2.13
C ASP A 16 -7.69 -26.99 -1.03
N LEU A 17 -8.77 -27.54 -0.47
CA LEU A 17 -8.70 -28.54 0.59
C LEU A 17 -8.04 -29.82 0.10
N VAL A 18 -8.11 -30.11 -1.21
CA VAL A 18 -7.43 -31.25 -1.82
C VAL A 18 -5.92 -31.20 -1.55
N ALA A 19 -5.31 -30.04 -1.77
CA ALA A 19 -3.86 -29.86 -1.58
C ALA A 19 -3.47 -29.99 -0.10
N VAL A 20 -4.28 -29.41 0.79
CA VAL A 20 -4.05 -29.47 2.25
C VAL A 20 -4.19 -30.91 2.78
N ILE A 21 -5.20 -31.66 2.33
CA ILE A 21 -5.38 -33.07 2.71
C ILE A 21 -4.19 -33.91 2.21
N GLU A 22 -3.78 -33.72 0.95
CA GLU A 22 -2.64 -34.46 0.38
C GLU A 22 -1.31 -34.11 1.07
N ALA A 23 -1.16 -32.90 1.59
CA ALA A 23 -0.01 -32.51 2.41
C ALA A 23 -0.06 -33.19 3.80
N GLN A 24 -1.23 -33.15 4.46
CA GLN A 24 -1.41 -33.76 5.78
C GLN A 24 -1.28 -35.30 5.73
N GLU A 25 -1.74 -35.97 4.67
CA GLU A 25 -1.58 -37.42 4.46
C GLU A 25 -0.09 -37.85 4.41
N LYS A 26 0.82 -36.94 4.05
CA LYS A 26 2.27 -37.20 3.96
C LYS A 26 3.02 -36.91 5.26
N GLU A 27 2.41 -36.21 6.21
CA GLU A 27 3.06 -35.83 7.47
C GLU A 27 2.89 -36.92 8.53
N VAL A 28 4.02 -37.55 8.91
CA VAL A 28 4.07 -38.62 9.91
C VAL A 28 3.72 -38.13 11.31
N SER A 29 3.92 -36.84 11.60
CA SER A 29 3.62 -36.16 12.87
C SER A 29 2.13 -36.18 13.24
N PHE A 30 1.24 -36.38 12.28
CA PHE A 30 -0.21 -36.37 12.50
C PHE A 30 -0.84 -37.75 12.74
N VAL A 31 -0.03 -38.82 12.78
CA VAL A 31 -0.52 -40.20 12.95
C VAL A 31 -1.14 -40.42 14.33
N ASP A 32 -0.57 -39.80 15.37
CA ASP A 32 -0.98 -39.98 16.77
C ASP A 32 -2.06 -39.00 17.24
N LEU A 33 -2.44 -38.03 16.41
CA LEU A 33 -3.46 -37.04 16.74
C LEU A 33 -4.87 -37.63 16.65
N ASN A 34 -5.74 -37.20 17.56
CA ASN A 34 -7.16 -37.55 17.49
C ASN A 34 -7.84 -36.84 16.30
N TYR A 35 -9.05 -37.29 15.94
CA TYR A 35 -9.78 -36.73 14.80
C TYR A 35 -9.98 -35.21 14.90
N SER A 36 -10.29 -34.69 16.09
CA SER A 36 -10.53 -33.26 16.31
C SER A 36 -9.27 -32.44 16.06
N GLU A 37 -8.14 -32.88 16.61
CA GLU A 37 -6.84 -32.24 16.43
C GLU A 37 -6.42 -32.23 14.96
N ARG A 38 -6.57 -33.36 14.26
CA ARG A 38 -6.26 -33.44 12.81
C ARG A 38 -7.13 -32.51 11.99
N LEU A 39 -8.42 -32.42 12.33
CA LEU A 39 -9.36 -31.51 11.68
C LEU A 39 -8.99 -30.04 11.96
N GLU A 40 -8.62 -29.69 13.18
CA GLU A 40 -8.16 -28.34 13.54
C GLU A 40 -6.91 -27.93 12.74
N HIS A 41 -5.91 -28.81 12.63
CA HIS A 41 -4.72 -28.55 11.82
C HIS A 41 -5.07 -28.34 10.34
N LEU A 42 -5.95 -29.18 9.80
CA LEU A 42 -6.39 -29.09 8.41
C LEU A 42 -7.14 -27.76 8.14
N LEU A 43 -8.05 -27.37 9.03
CA LEU A 43 -8.79 -26.12 8.91
C LEU A 43 -7.85 -24.90 9.05
N SER A 44 -6.91 -24.94 9.99
CA SER A 44 -5.93 -23.90 10.18
C SER A 44 -5.06 -23.71 8.94
N ALA A 45 -4.54 -24.80 8.36
CA ALA A 45 -3.76 -24.76 7.12
C ALA A 45 -4.58 -24.18 5.94
N LEU A 46 -5.84 -24.59 5.79
CA LEU A 46 -6.73 -24.06 4.75
C LEU A 46 -6.98 -22.55 4.92
N ILE A 47 -7.24 -22.10 6.15
CA ILE A 47 -7.44 -20.68 6.47
C ILE A 47 -6.17 -19.88 6.11
N THR A 48 -5.00 -20.34 6.55
CA THR A 48 -3.72 -19.71 6.25
C THR A 48 -3.46 -19.64 4.75
N GLU A 49 -3.72 -20.70 4.00
CA GLU A 49 -3.49 -20.70 2.54
C GLU A 49 -4.44 -19.75 1.80
N ARG A 50 -5.70 -19.67 2.23
CA ARG A 50 -6.66 -18.70 1.68
C ARG A 50 -6.27 -17.25 2.01
N GLN A 51 -5.85 -17.00 3.25
CA GLN A 51 -5.33 -15.69 3.66
C GLN A 51 -4.09 -15.30 2.85
N ASN A 52 -3.12 -16.20 2.68
CA ASN A 52 -1.92 -15.96 1.89
C ASN A 52 -2.25 -15.63 0.43
N ARG A 53 -3.19 -16.36 -0.19
CA ARG A 53 -3.64 -16.08 -1.57
C ARG A 53 -4.36 -14.75 -1.67
N LEU A 54 -5.16 -14.38 -0.68
CA LEU A 54 -5.79 -13.06 -0.61
C LEU A 54 -4.73 -11.96 -0.52
N ILE A 55 -3.78 -12.07 0.40
CA ILE A 55 -2.68 -11.10 0.59
C ILE A 55 -1.85 -10.96 -0.68
N ALA A 56 -1.48 -12.08 -1.32
CA ALA A 56 -0.72 -12.07 -2.57
C ALA A 56 -1.49 -11.35 -3.70
N ARG A 57 -2.80 -11.63 -3.82
CA ARG A 57 -3.67 -10.96 -4.79
C ARG A 57 -3.81 -9.46 -4.51
N LEU A 58 -4.00 -9.08 -3.24
CA LEU A 58 -4.11 -7.66 -2.86
C LEU A 58 -2.80 -6.92 -3.12
N THR A 59 -1.66 -7.49 -2.73
CA THR A 59 -0.33 -6.90 -2.95
C THR A 59 -0.06 -6.71 -4.45
N LYS A 60 -0.41 -7.71 -5.27
CA LYS A 60 -0.32 -7.60 -6.73
C LYS A 60 -1.23 -6.50 -7.30
N ASN A 61 -2.48 -6.44 -6.83
CA ASN A 61 -3.47 -5.47 -7.32
C ASN A 61 -3.27 -4.05 -6.76
N ALA A 62 -2.43 -3.89 -5.74
CA ALA A 62 -2.09 -2.60 -5.17
C ALA A 62 -1.15 -1.79 -6.07
N ASP A 63 -0.51 -2.42 -7.05
CA ASP A 63 0.39 -1.77 -8.02
C ASP A 63 1.53 -0.97 -7.36
N LEU A 64 2.05 -1.49 -6.25
CA LEU A 64 3.12 -0.86 -5.49
C LEU A 64 4.39 -0.80 -6.32
N LYS A 65 5.07 0.35 -6.34
CA LYS A 65 6.38 0.51 -7.01
C LYS A 65 7.43 -0.48 -6.47
N TYR A 66 7.36 -0.77 -5.17
CA TYR A 66 8.22 -1.74 -4.49
C TYR A 66 7.34 -2.77 -3.76
N PRO A 67 6.86 -3.83 -4.45
CA PRO A 67 5.96 -4.82 -3.84
C PRO A 67 6.65 -5.69 -2.78
N ASN A 68 7.98 -5.77 -2.83
CA ASN A 68 8.81 -6.50 -1.86
C ASN A 68 9.34 -5.58 -0.74
N ALA A 69 8.80 -4.36 -0.61
CA ALA A 69 9.17 -3.48 0.49
C ALA A 69 8.76 -4.13 1.82
N SER A 70 9.70 -4.18 2.77
CA SER A 70 9.49 -4.81 4.07
C SER A 70 9.83 -3.84 5.19
N LEU A 71 9.09 -3.94 6.29
CA LEU A 71 9.37 -3.24 7.53
C LEU A 71 10.74 -3.65 8.10
N GLU A 72 11.14 -4.90 7.93
CA GLU A 72 12.40 -5.44 8.43
C GLU A 72 13.62 -4.84 7.71
N THR A 73 13.49 -4.61 6.40
CA THR A 73 14.54 -4.02 5.57
C THR A 73 14.52 -2.50 5.57
N LEU A 74 13.59 -1.88 6.30
CA LEU A 74 13.50 -0.43 6.39
C LEU A 74 14.60 0.11 7.31
N ASP A 75 15.59 0.75 6.69
CA ASP A 75 16.64 1.49 7.36
C ASP A 75 16.09 2.78 8.01
N CYS A 76 15.65 2.64 9.26
CA CYS A 76 15.07 3.73 10.04
C CYS A 76 16.13 4.78 10.43
N ASP A 77 17.36 4.33 10.67
CA ASP A 77 18.48 5.17 11.12
C ASP A 77 18.92 6.11 10.01
N ALA A 78 19.10 5.60 8.78
CA ALA A 78 19.44 6.45 7.64
C ALA A 78 18.32 7.46 7.29
N ARG A 79 17.09 7.20 7.76
CA ARG A 79 15.90 8.03 7.54
C ARG A 79 15.63 9.05 8.64
N ASP A 80 16.33 8.96 9.77
CA ASP A 80 16.07 9.72 10.99
C ASP A 80 14.60 9.59 11.47
N ILE A 81 14.06 8.38 11.38
CA ILE A 81 12.69 8.07 11.81
C ILE A 81 12.71 7.02 12.92
N SER A 82 11.96 7.25 14.00
CA SER A 82 11.80 6.27 15.07
C SER A 82 11.16 4.97 14.55
N ARG A 83 11.83 3.84 14.78
CA ARG A 83 11.33 2.50 14.44
C ARG A 83 10.01 2.18 15.14
N GLU A 84 9.83 2.65 16.36
CA GLU A 84 8.56 2.49 17.11
C GLU A 84 7.41 3.21 16.42
N LYS A 85 7.64 4.43 15.92
CA LYS A 85 6.61 5.18 15.17
C LYS A 85 6.20 4.44 13.90
N ILE A 86 7.17 3.90 13.15
CA ILE A 86 6.85 3.11 11.95
C ILE A 86 6.12 1.81 12.31
N ALA A 87 6.55 1.11 13.36
CA ALA A 87 5.88 -0.10 13.84
C ALA A 87 4.41 0.20 14.23
N ASN A 88 4.16 1.30 14.92
CA ASN A 88 2.81 1.76 15.25
C ASN A 88 1.99 2.05 13.98
N LEU A 89 2.56 2.74 13.00
CA LEU A 89 1.88 2.98 11.72
C LEU A 89 1.61 1.67 10.95
N ALA A 90 2.52 0.69 11.03
CA ALA A 90 2.37 -0.63 10.42
C ALA A 90 1.21 -1.44 11.01
N THR A 91 0.73 -1.10 12.21
CA THR A 91 -0.51 -1.68 12.78
C THR A 91 -1.78 -1.21 12.07
N MET A 92 -1.70 -0.22 11.16
CA MET A 92 -2.83 0.35 10.41
C MET A 92 -3.89 1.04 11.28
N GLY A 93 -3.55 1.45 12.52
CA GLY A 93 -4.46 2.23 13.37
C GLY A 93 -4.97 3.53 12.73
N PHE A 94 -4.13 4.19 11.91
CA PHE A 94 -4.53 5.38 11.14
C PHE A 94 -5.63 5.09 10.11
N VAL A 95 -5.75 3.85 9.64
CA VAL A 95 -6.82 3.42 8.72
C VAL A 95 -8.16 3.38 9.43
N GLY A 96 -8.20 2.84 10.66
CA GLY A 96 -9.39 2.86 11.50
C GLY A 96 -9.84 4.28 11.87
N ALA A 97 -8.88 5.19 12.07
CA ALA A 97 -9.14 6.60 12.39
C ALA A 97 -9.38 7.50 11.15
N ALA A 98 -9.33 6.94 9.94
CA ALA A 98 -9.38 7.68 8.68
C ALA A 98 -8.38 8.86 8.60
N THR A 99 -7.22 8.72 9.25
CA THR A 99 -6.17 9.76 9.33
C THR A 99 -5.23 9.67 8.14
N ASN A 100 -5.11 10.74 7.37
CA ASN A 100 -4.18 10.82 6.25
C ASN A 100 -2.73 10.79 6.73
N LEU A 101 -1.83 10.25 5.91
CA LEU A 101 -0.39 10.33 6.16
C LEU A 101 0.25 11.25 5.14
N ILE A 102 1.09 12.16 5.59
CA ILE A 102 1.83 13.08 4.72
C ILE A 102 3.31 12.76 4.86
N ILE A 103 3.95 12.38 3.75
CA ILE A 103 5.38 12.04 3.69
C ILE A 103 6.05 13.03 2.75
N THR A 104 6.71 14.03 3.33
CA THR A 104 7.42 15.10 2.61
C THR A 104 8.92 15.04 2.86
N GLY A 105 9.71 15.60 1.93
CA GLY A 105 11.17 15.69 2.01
C GLY A 105 11.85 15.60 0.65
N PRO A 106 13.19 15.69 0.57
CA PRO A 106 13.89 15.84 -0.69
C PRO A 106 13.94 14.56 -1.54
N THR A 107 14.33 14.73 -2.81
CA THR A 107 14.49 13.60 -3.74
C THR A 107 15.54 12.63 -3.22
N GLY A 108 15.19 11.34 -3.15
CA GLY A 108 16.09 10.30 -2.69
C GLY A 108 15.99 9.96 -1.19
N ALA A 109 15.20 10.69 -0.40
CA ALA A 109 14.97 10.43 1.03
C ALA A 109 14.22 9.11 1.36
N GLY A 110 13.85 8.31 0.36
CA GLY A 110 13.17 7.03 0.57
C GLY A 110 11.67 7.11 0.86
N LYS A 111 11.03 8.26 0.63
CA LYS A 111 9.59 8.49 0.87
C LYS A 111 8.68 7.46 0.19
N THR A 112 8.86 7.24 -1.12
CA THR A 112 8.10 6.22 -1.88
C THR A 112 8.28 4.82 -1.31
N TYR A 113 9.50 4.48 -0.86
CA TYR A 113 9.78 3.18 -0.27
C TYR A 113 9.04 3.02 1.07
N LEU A 114 9.05 4.04 1.93
CA LEU A 114 8.31 4.04 3.18
C LEU A 114 6.79 3.88 2.94
N ALA A 115 6.23 4.61 1.98
CA ALA A 115 4.83 4.44 1.61
C ALA A 115 4.53 3.03 1.08
N CYS A 116 5.45 2.44 0.30
CA CYS A 116 5.31 1.06 -0.16
C CYS A 116 5.36 0.06 1.01
N VAL A 117 6.24 0.25 2.01
CA VAL A 117 6.26 -0.59 3.23
C VAL A 117 4.89 -0.56 3.89
N LEU A 118 4.34 0.63 4.15
CA LEU A 118 2.99 0.76 4.73
C LEU A 118 1.91 0.15 3.84
N GLY A 119 2.03 0.26 2.52
CA GLY A 119 1.13 -0.36 1.55
C GLY A 119 1.15 -1.89 1.58
N VAL A 120 2.35 -2.50 1.70
CA VAL A 120 2.52 -3.94 1.88
C VAL A 120 1.92 -4.39 3.21
N GLU A 121 2.20 -3.68 4.31
CA GLU A 121 1.63 -4.01 5.63
C GLU A 121 0.10 -3.90 5.62
N ALA A 122 -0.47 -2.90 4.94
CA ALA A 122 -1.93 -2.81 4.74
C ALA A 122 -2.48 -4.05 3.99
N CYS A 123 -1.81 -4.49 2.92
CA CYS A 123 -2.20 -5.70 2.19
C CYS A 123 -2.09 -6.98 3.04
N LYS A 124 -1.07 -7.10 3.89
CA LYS A 124 -0.93 -8.21 4.86
C LYS A 124 -2.09 -8.24 5.85
N GLN A 125 -2.62 -7.08 6.23
CA GLN A 125 -3.83 -6.96 7.04
C GLN A 125 -5.13 -7.09 6.22
N THR A 126 -5.07 -7.59 4.99
CA THR A 126 -6.20 -7.79 4.07
C THR A 126 -6.93 -6.49 3.68
N LEU A 127 -6.30 -5.33 3.87
CA LEU A 127 -6.83 -4.05 3.45
C LEU A 127 -6.56 -3.83 1.96
N ARG A 128 -7.60 -3.42 1.23
CA ARG A 128 -7.49 -3.15 -0.20
C ARG A 128 -6.73 -1.83 -0.42
N THR A 129 -5.48 -1.95 -0.89
CA THR A 129 -4.58 -0.82 -1.13
C THR A 129 -4.47 -0.50 -2.62
N CYS A 130 -4.19 0.77 -2.96
CA CYS A 130 -3.79 1.19 -4.31
C CYS A 130 -2.65 2.19 -4.20
N TYR A 131 -1.60 1.98 -4.97
CA TYR A 131 -0.56 2.97 -5.24
C TYR A 131 -0.77 3.55 -6.63
N ILE A 132 -0.60 4.85 -6.76
CA ILE A 132 -0.62 5.54 -8.04
C ILE A 132 0.24 6.80 -7.96
N ARG A 133 0.96 7.14 -9.02
CA ARG A 133 1.62 8.46 -9.11
C ARG A 133 0.58 9.48 -9.54
N MET A 134 0.61 10.67 -8.95
CA MET A 134 -0.28 11.78 -9.30
C MET A 134 -0.30 12.08 -10.82
N PRO A 135 0.84 12.13 -11.55
CA PRO A 135 0.83 12.23 -13.01
C PRO A 135 0.02 11.15 -13.71
N ASP A 136 0.16 9.89 -13.30
CA ASP A 136 -0.53 8.77 -13.92
C ASP A 136 -2.03 8.81 -13.59
N MET A 137 -2.38 9.20 -12.36
CA MET A 137 -3.76 9.43 -11.93
C MET A 137 -4.47 10.50 -12.76
N LEU A 138 -3.82 11.66 -12.92
CA LEU A 138 -4.37 12.77 -13.69
C LEU A 138 -4.35 12.47 -15.19
N GLY A 139 -3.35 11.74 -15.70
CA GLY A 139 -3.31 11.26 -17.08
C GLY A 139 -4.49 10.34 -17.42
N HIS A 140 -4.82 9.40 -16.53
CA HIS A 140 -6.01 8.55 -16.68
C HIS A 140 -7.31 9.35 -16.69
N PHE A 141 -7.42 10.34 -15.81
CA PHE A 141 -8.56 11.26 -15.78
C PHE A 141 -8.70 12.06 -17.08
N GLN A 142 -7.59 12.66 -17.56
CA GLN A 142 -7.57 13.45 -18.79
C GLN A 142 -7.87 12.60 -20.04
N ALA A 143 -7.43 11.34 -20.08
CA ALA A 143 -7.73 10.43 -21.20
C ALA A 143 -9.23 10.17 -21.36
N HIS A 144 -10.03 10.38 -20.30
CA HIS A 144 -11.48 10.19 -20.29
C HIS A 144 -12.24 11.52 -20.20
N LYS A 145 -11.61 12.64 -20.58
CA LYS A 145 -12.18 14.01 -20.46
C LYS A 145 -13.58 14.17 -21.09
N ASP A 146 -13.88 13.42 -22.14
CA ASP A 146 -15.15 13.48 -22.87
C ASP A 146 -16.17 12.42 -22.41
N ASN A 147 -15.81 11.58 -21.43
CA ASN A 147 -16.65 10.52 -20.89
C ASN A 147 -16.84 10.68 -19.37
N LEU A 148 -17.86 11.46 -18.99
CA LEU A 148 -18.19 11.74 -17.60
C LEU A 148 -18.47 10.46 -16.78
N ARG A 149 -19.10 9.44 -17.40
CA ARG A 149 -19.41 8.17 -16.73
C ARG A 149 -18.14 7.44 -16.30
N GLU A 150 -17.13 7.41 -17.17
CA GLU A 150 -15.85 6.77 -16.85
C GLU A 150 -15.03 7.60 -15.84
N GLN A 151 -15.06 8.93 -15.89
CA GLN A 151 -14.43 9.77 -14.86
C GLN A 151 -15.02 9.50 -13.47
N VAL A 152 -16.34 9.46 -13.36
CA VAL A 152 -17.03 9.16 -12.09
C VAL A 152 -16.71 7.74 -11.63
N ARG A 153 -16.68 6.77 -12.54
CA ARG A 153 -16.31 5.37 -12.22
C ARG A 153 -14.87 5.29 -11.70
N TYR A 154 -13.93 5.98 -12.35
CA TYR A 154 -12.53 6.02 -11.97
C TYR A 154 -12.33 6.67 -10.60
N ARG A 155 -12.93 7.85 -10.37
CA ARG A 155 -12.92 8.52 -9.05
C ARG A 155 -13.49 7.61 -7.96
N LYS A 156 -14.65 7.00 -8.19
CA LYS A 156 -15.27 6.07 -7.23
C LYS A 156 -14.37 4.87 -6.95
N LYS A 157 -13.71 4.32 -7.97
CA LYS A 157 -12.74 3.22 -7.81
C LYS A 157 -11.61 3.63 -6.87
N LEU A 158 -10.99 4.79 -7.07
CA LEU A 158 -9.94 5.32 -6.21
C LEU A 158 -10.43 5.62 -4.78
N GLY A 159 -11.60 6.24 -4.64
CA GLY A 159 -12.20 6.55 -3.35
C GLY A 159 -12.55 5.33 -2.48
N ASN A 160 -12.76 4.15 -3.10
CA ASN A 160 -13.16 2.93 -2.41
C ASN A 160 -11.98 2.06 -1.91
N TYR A 161 -10.74 2.42 -2.19
CA TYR A 161 -9.59 1.74 -1.59
C TYR A 161 -9.46 2.10 -0.12
N LYS A 162 -9.20 1.11 0.73
CA LYS A 162 -8.97 1.29 2.18
C LYS A 162 -7.73 2.12 2.43
N VAL A 163 -6.68 1.93 1.64
CA VAL A 163 -5.49 2.78 1.64
C VAL A 163 -5.21 3.21 0.20
N LEU A 164 -5.21 4.52 -0.04
CA LEU A 164 -4.78 5.09 -1.32
C LEU A 164 -3.44 5.79 -1.11
N ILE A 165 -2.43 5.42 -1.87
CA ILE A 165 -1.11 6.05 -1.88
C ILE A 165 -1.00 6.87 -3.15
N ILE A 166 -0.86 8.19 -2.99
CA ILE A 166 -0.62 9.12 -4.10
C ILE A 166 0.83 9.56 -4.02
N ASP A 167 1.66 9.00 -4.91
CA ASP A 167 3.06 9.39 -5.03
C ASP A 167 3.24 10.59 -5.98
N GLU A 168 4.35 11.30 -5.83
CA GLU A 168 4.65 12.52 -6.60
C GLU A 168 3.60 13.63 -6.43
N TRP A 169 3.02 13.71 -5.23
CA TRP A 169 2.01 14.70 -4.86
C TRP A 169 2.51 16.13 -5.11
N LEU A 170 1.74 16.87 -5.91
CA LEU A 170 1.96 18.27 -6.29
C LEU A 170 3.37 18.58 -6.82
N ASN A 171 4.00 17.60 -7.50
CA ASN A 171 5.30 17.82 -8.13
C ASN A 171 5.25 18.92 -9.22
N TYR A 172 4.09 19.12 -9.83
CA TYR A 172 3.80 20.16 -10.82
C TYR A 172 2.49 20.89 -10.46
N LYS A 173 2.32 22.11 -10.98
CA LYS A 173 1.07 22.86 -10.83
C LYS A 173 -0.04 22.21 -11.65
N ILE A 174 -1.23 22.12 -11.06
CA ILE A 174 -2.40 21.51 -11.71
C ILE A 174 -3.31 22.56 -12.33
N ASN A 175 -4.16 22.15 -13.27
CA ASN A 175 -5.21 22.99 -13.83
C ASN A 175 -6.53 22.89 -13.03
N GLU A 176 -7.49 23.76 -13.33
CA GLU A 176 -8.78 23.82 -12.61
C GLU A 176 -9.57 22.50 -12.66
N LYS A 177 -9.57 21.80 -13.81
CA LYS A 177 -10.28 20.52 -13.97
C LYS A 177 -9.67 19.43 -13.09
N GLU A 178 -8.34 19.38 -13.04
CA GLU A 178 -7.60 18.46 -12.17
C GLU A 178 -7.83 18.79 -10.69
N SER A 179 -7.83 20.07 -10.32
CA SER A 179 -8.14 20.54 -8.97
C SER A 179 -9.55 20.10 -8.56
N LYS A 180 -10.52 20.17 -9.48
CA LYS A 180 -11.90 19.70 -9.24
C LYS A 180 -11.99 18.19 -9.04
N PHE A 181 -11.25 17.42 -9.85
CA PHE A 181 -11.16 15.97 -9.68
C PHE A 181 -10.54 15.58 -8.33
N ILE A 182 -9.45 16.25 -7.94
CA ILE A 182 -8.79 16.03 -6.65
C ILE A 182 -9.73 16.38 -5.50
N TYR A 183 -10.44 17.51 -5.58
CA TYR A 183 -11.44 17.89 -4.60
C TYR A 183 -12.49 16.80 -4.40
N GLU A 184 -13.12 16.32 -5.47
CA GLU A 184 -14.14 15.28 -5.36
C GLU A 184 -13.59 13.94 -4.84
N LEU A 185 -12.34 13.61 -5.18
CA LEU A 185 -11.67 12.40 -4.67
C LEU A 185 -11.40 12.52 -3.17
N VAL A 186 -10.86 13.65 -2.71
CA VAL A 186 -10.55 13.92 -1.31
C VAL A 186 -11.85 13.99 -0.50
N GLU A 187 -12.89 14.67 -0.99
CA GLU A 187 -14.23 14.71 -0.38
C GLU A 187 -14.77 13.31 -0.14
N GLN A 188 -14.72 12.42 -1.14
CA GLN A 188 -15.20 11.04 -0.99
C GLN A 188 -14.43 10.26 0.10
N ARG A 189 -13.15 10.56 0.28
CA ARG A 189 -12.26 9.84 1.20
C ARG A 189 -12.26 10.43 2.61
N CYS A 190 -12.52 11.73 2.75
CA CYS A 190 -12.53 12.45 4.02
C CYS A 190 -13.45 11.75 5.04
N GLY A 191 -12.91 11.45 6.23
CA GLY A 191 -13.61 10.74 7.29
C GLY A 191 -13.91 9.25 7.04
N ASN A 192 -13.61 8.72 5.86
CA ASN A 192 -13.96 7.34 5.47
C ASN A 192 -12.76 6.43 5.29
N ASN A 193 -11.76 6.84 4.49
CA ASN A 193 -10.56 6.04 4.21
C ASN A 193 -9.33 6.97 4.08
N PRO A 194 -8.21 6.69 4.74
CA PRO A 194 -7.04 7.57 4.70
C PRO A 194 -6.33 7.55 3.35
N THR A 195 -5.65 8.64 3.05
CA THR A 195 -4.74 8.74 1.89
C THR A 195 -3.33 8.99 2.39
N ILE A 196 -2.35 8.28 1.81
CA ILE A 196 -0.93 8.52 2.01
C ILE A 196 -0.46 9.42 0.87
N PHE A 197 -0.15 10.67 1.18
CA PHE A 197 0.38 11.65 0.24
C PHE A 197 1.91 11.64 0.32
N VAL A 198 2.57 11.38 -0.80
CA VAL A 198 4.03 11.35 -0.88
C VAL A 198 4.48 12.43 -1.84
N GLY A 199 5.20 13.44 -1.34
CA GLY A 199 5.55 14.63 -2.11
C GLY A 199 6.91 15.21 -1.71
N GLN A 200 7.41 16.15 -2.50
CA GLN A 200 8.65 16.87 -2.17
C GLN A 200 8.37 18.19 -1.44
N TYR A 201 7.18 18.73 -1.62
CA TYR A 201 6.81 20.06 -1.15
C TYR A 201 6.07 19.98 0.17
N GLU A 202 6.46 20.87 1.08
CA GLU A 202 5.82 21.02 2.38
C GLU A 202 4.40 21.56 2.22
N VAL A 203 3.57 21.34 3.26
CA VAL A 203 2.14 21.71 3.25
C VAL A 203 1.92 23.20 2.97
N CYS A 204 2.84 24.06 3.40
CA CYS A 204 2.79 25.50 3.12
C CYS A 204 2.81 25.85 1.62
N ASP A 205 3.41 25.01 0.78
CA ASP A 205 3.52 25.23 -0.66
C ASP A 205 2.30 24.70 -1.43
N TRP A 206 1.44 23.91 -0.78
CA TRP A 206 0.36 23.20 -1.47
C TRP A 206 -0.71 24.14 -2.02
N HIS A 207 -1.00 25.25 -1.33
CA HIS A 207 -2.04 26.19 -1.73
C HIS A 207 -1.79 26.74 -3.14
N GLU A 208 -0.58 27.25 -3.41
CA GLU A 208 -0.23 27.78 -4.73
C GLU A 208 -0.18 26.68 -5.79
N ARG A 209 0.29 25.48 -5.43
CA ARG A 209 0.42 24.34 -6.34
C ARG A 209 -0.93 23.76 -6.77
N LEU A 210 -1.94 23.87 -5.92
CA LEU A 210 -3.34 23.50 -6.19
C LEU A 210 -4.09 24.53 -7.06
N GLY A 211 -3.44 25.64 -7.42
CA GLY A 211 -4.03 26.74 -8.20
C GLY A 211 -4.52 27.92 -7.36
N GLY A 212 -4.39 27.84 -6.03
CA GLY A 212 -4.81 28.87 -5.08
C GLY A 212 -6.34 29.05 -4.96
N GLY A 213 -6.71 30.03 -4.14
CA GLY A 213 -8.10 30.41 -3.93
C GLY A 213 -8.89 29.42 -3.09
N THR A 214 -10.20 29.65 -3.00
CA THR A 214 -11.10 28.90 -2.09
C THR A 214 -11.13 27.40 -2.34
N GLN A 215 -10.88 26.97 -3.58
CA GLN A 215 -10.83 25.55 -3.92
C GLN A 215 -9.58 24.87 -3.32
N ALA A 216 -8.41 25.51 -3.39
CA ALA A 216 -7.19 24.99 -2.79
C ALA A 216 -7.33 24.90 -1.26
N ASP A 217 -7.87 25.93 -0.62
CA ASP A 217 -8.17 25.93 0.82
C ASP A 217 -9.07 24.76 1.21
N SER A 218 -10.14 24.54 0.44
CA SER A 218 -11.12 23.49 0.68
C SER A 218 -10.53 22.08 0.53
N ILE A 219 -9.60 21.87 -0.43
CA ILE A 219 -8.85 20.61 -0.58
C ILE A 219 -7.91 20.42 0.62
N MET A 220 -7.14 21.45 0.95
CA MET A 220 -6.15 21.41 2.04
C MET A 220 -6.81 21.12 3.38
N ASP A 221 -7.91 21.78 3.71
CA ASP A 221 -8.66 21.57 4.96
C ASP A 221 -9.02 20.09 5.16
N ARG A 222 -9.58 19.45 4.13
CA ARG A 222 -9.95 18.02 4.18
C ARG A 222 -8.78 17.06 4.30
N ILE A 223 -7.63 17.43 3.76
CA ILE A 223 -6.43 16.58 3.84
C ILE A 223 -5.78 16.76 5.21
N ILE A 224 -5.52 18.02 5.61
CA ILE A 224 -4.63 18.39 6.71
C ILE A 224 -5.33 18.24 8.07
N HIS A 225 -6.62 18.56 8.17
CA HIS A 225 -7.36 18.54 9.44
C HIS A 225 -7.24 17.22 10.19
N ASN A 226 -7.27 16.09 9.46
CA ASN A 226 -7.02 14.76 10.02
C ASN A 226 -5.81 14.12 9.31
N SER A 227 -4.62 14.66 9.56
CA SER A 227 -3.38 14.13 9.01
C SER A 227 -2.28 13.97 10.07
N TYR A 228 -1.38 13.04 9.78
CA TYR A 228 -0.12 12.87 10.49
C TYR A 228 1.04 12.99 9.51
N SER A 229 1.90 13.98 9.75
CA SER A 229 3.12 14.18 8.97
C SER A 229 4.24 13.29 9.48
N ILE A 230 4.82 12.52 8.57
CA ILE A 230 5.99 11.70 8.85
C ILE A 230 7.22 12.51 8.39
N PRO A 231 8.07 12.97 9.32
CA PRO A 231 9.30 13.66 8.94
C PRO A 231 10.18 12.71 8.14
N THR A 232 10.88 13.24 7.15
CA THR A 232 11.94 12.49 6.46
C THR A 232 13.25 13.24 6.48
N THR A 233 14.31 12.50 6.24
CA THR A 233 15.70 12.96 6.21
C THR A 233 16.03 13.74 4.94
N ASP A 234 17.03 14.63 5.04
CA ASP A 234 17.67 15.25 3.88
C ASP A 234 18.64 14.33 3.13
N ASN A 235 18.93 13.14 3.68
CA ASN A 235 19.86 12.18 3.11
C ASN A 235 19.33 11.59 1.81
N ASN A 236 20.16 11.61 0.77
CA ASN A 236 19.88 10.89 -0.46
C ASN A 236 20.28 9.42 -0.33
N LEU A 237 19.34 8.57 0.08
CA LEU A 237 19.55 7.14 0.31
C LEU A 237 19.99 6.39 -0.96
N ARG A 238 19.57 6.84 -2.14
CA ARG A 238 20.01 6.21 -3.41
C ARG A 238 21.52 6.35 -3.57
N LYS A 239 22.05 7.56 -3.41
CA LYS A 239 23.49 7.82 -3.47
C LYS A 239 24.26 7.02 -2.41
N LEU A 240 23.70 6.92 -1.20
CA LEU A 240 24.31 6.19 -0.09
C LEU A 240 24.43 4.69 -0.39
N TYR A 241 23.34 4.04 -0.82
CA TYR A 241 23.36 2.62 -1.14
C TYR A 241 24.14 2.29 -2.42
N ASP A 242 24.09 3.14 -3.44
CA ASP A 242 24.89 2.96 -4.66
C ASP A 242 26.39 3.01 -4.34
N SER A 243 26.80 3.94 -3.45
CA SER A 243 28.19 4.08 -2.99
C SER A 243 28.64 2.86 -2.18
N GLN A 244 27.79 2.34 -1.28
CA GLN A 244 28.07 1.12 -0.51
C GLN A 244 28.19 -0.12 -1.41
N LYS A 245 27.32 -0.25 -2.42
CA LYS A 245 27.35 -1.36 -3.37
C LYS A 245 28.63 -1.33 -4.22
N ALA A 246 29.02 -0.15 -4.70
CA ALA A 246 30.27 0.05 -5.43
C ALA A 246 31.49 -0.32 -4.58
N ARG A 247 31.51 0.08 -3.29
CA ARG A 247 32.58 -0.26 -2.34
C ARG A 247 32.70 -1.77 -2.13
N LYS A 248 31.59 -2.47 -1.87
CA LYS A 248 31.59 -3.94 -1.71
C LYS A 248 32.09 -4.66 -2.97
N LEU A 249 31.71 -4.17 -4.15
CA LEU A 249 32.20 -4.72 -5.41
C LEU A 249 33.72 -4.56 -5.55
N MET A 250 34.25 -3.37 -5.25
CA MET A 250 35.70 -3.13 -5.26
C MET A 250 36.44 -3.98 -4.25
N GLU A 251 35.89 -4.15 -3.03
CA GLU A 251 36.46 -5.04 -2.01
C GLU A 251 36.46 -6.50 -2.48
N SER A 252 35.42 -6.97 -3.18
CA SER A 252 35.37 -8.32 -3.74
C SER A 252 36.26 -8.57 -4.96
N LEU A 253 36.62 -7.52 -5.71
CA LEU A 253 37.52 -7.60 -6.86
C LEU A 253 39.00 -7.54 -6.46
N ASN A 254 39.29 -6.98 -5.28
CA ASN A 254 40.63 -6.86 -4.71
C ASN A 254 40.96 -7.97 -3.69
N ALA A 255 40.05 -8.92 -3.48
CA ALA A 255 40.21 -10.11 -2.64
C ALA A 255 40.45 -11.35 -3.50
#